data_AF-A0A6N2Z774-F1
#
_entry.id   AF-A0A6N2Z774-F1
#
_cell.length_a   1.000
_cell.length_b   1.000
_cell.length_c   1.000
_cell.angle_alpha   90.00
_cell.angle_beta   90.00
_cell.angle_gamma   90.00
#
_symmetry.space_group_name_H-M   'P 1'
#
loop_
_entity.id
_entity.type
_entity.pdbx_description
1 polymer ?
#
loop_
_entity_poly.entity_id
_entity_poly.type
_entity_poly.pdbx_seq_one_letter_code
_entity_poly.pdbx_strand_id
1 'polypeptide(L)'
;MQRVLCFMYFIVIIEVNVIKLKVLIYLLEDVRVKKIEDDIRQIEKEISETKIILRYGAMSISLFDLEQYEKVVVKINKEREKNQNLEFRKSLIRKYKLVFLSKKRKLNKILNNLKNNKVEFVPKVETVVNKEYLQKFYTYREDISLKENSKHFLKKRINYCIDKVNEELFLLNFHESVYMNSMDEYIGGDFRYRYDAEAIVYEDVNILQDGSHHFAIYTNEKTREKTKRDILNILAYLNGTPIFLFTQNPSFNRKIDDLYQQFDLLDMLRLRKSEYFKEETEEAISLQLPILKNYKNYNVVLFKALEHGEIVDLYHSSLKQFEPLPRCVFLYRVFEYAASVDYKVRVRPTEYKPEDAIEYYIEKAMSYNPNPLYYMNFSSRRITNYFTKLKSEARKIFKEWSVHPYKKNKSRGEIIYSIGRNLVAHGGNGEHNMKYDYDKNYKHINDVNIVLELISRYVIELLNPELKNAVERRKTYYEKKYNY
;
A
#
# COMPACT_ATOMS: atom_id res chain seq x y z
N MET A 1 44.45 17.21 -45.61
CA MET A 1 43.15 17.85 -45.97
C MET A 1 42.04 16.81 -46.23
N GLN A 2 42.28 15.71 -46.97
CA GLN A 2 41.26 14.67 -47.25
C GLN A 2 40.67 13.94 -46.02
N ARG A 3 41.42 13.72 -44.93
CA ARG A 3 40.93 13.04 -43.72
C ARG A 3 39.90 13.84 -42.90
N VAL A 4 39.94 15.18 -42.98
CA VAL A 4 39.01 16.07 -42.25
C VAL A 4 37.65 16.14 -42.95
N LEU A 5 37.64 16.11 -44.29
CA LEU A 5 36.42 16.05 -45.09
C LEU A 5 35.63 14.75 -44.87
N CYS A 6 36.30 13.60 -44.75
CA CYS A 6 35.61 12.34 -44.44
C CYS A 6 34.95 12.34 -43.06
N PHE A 7 35.57 12.96 -42.05
CA PHE A 7 35.03 13.00 -40.68
C PHE A 7 33.81 13.92 -40.56
N MET A 8 33.83 15.08 -41.23
CA MET A 8 32.65 15.96 -41.33
C MET A 8 31.50 15.31 -42.09
N TYR A 9 31.79 14.57 -43.17
CA TYR A 9 30.76 13.83 -43.91
C TYR A 9 30.12 12.72 -43.05
N PHE A 10 30.92 12.05 -42.22
CA PHE A 10 30.44 11.00 -41.32
C PHE A 10 29.55 11.57 -40.19
N ILE A 11 29.92 12.72 -39.60
CA ILE A 11 29.11 13.41 -38.58
C ILE A 11 27.78 13.90 -39.17
N VAL A 12 27.81 14.50 -40.37
CA VAL A 12 26.58 14.97 -41.06
C VAL A 12 25.67 13.79 -41.41
N ILE A 13 26.22 12.65 -41.85
CA ILE A 13 25.42 11.44 -42.12
C ILE A 13 24.78 10.90 -40.84
N ILE A 14 25.50 10.88 -39.71
CA ILE A 14 24.96 10.46 -38.42
C ILE A 14 23.85 11.41 -37.96
N GLU A 15 24.06 12.73 -38.01
CA GLU A 15 23.06 13.72 -37.63
C GLU A 15 21.81 13.67 -38.51
N VAL A 16 21.97 13.56 -39.83
CA VAL A 16 20.85 13.43 -40.78
C VAL A 16 20.09 12.13 -40.55
N ASN A 17 20.76 11.01 -40.23
CA ASN A 17 20.10 9.75 -39.92
C ASN A 17 19.39 9.80 -38.56
N VAL A 18 19.94 10.46 -37.55
CA VAL A 18 19.28 10.68 -36.25
C VAL A 18 18.05 11.58 -36.40
N ILE A 19 18.13 12.64 -37.22
CA ILE A 19 16.99 13.51 -37.54
C ILE A 19 15.92 12.72 -38.31
N LYS A 20 16.30 11.94 -39.34
CA LYS A 20 15.37 11.08 -40.07
C LYS A 20 14.71 10.04 -39.17
N LEU A 21 15.44 9.44 -38.23
CA LEU A 21 14.89 8.49 -37.27
C LEU A 21 13.90 9.17 -36.32
N LYS A 22 14.22 10.36 -35.81
CA LYS A 22 13.29 11.17 -34.98
C LYS A 22 12.03 11.57 -35.75
N VAL A 23 12.17 11.98 -37.00
CA VAL A 23 11.04 12.32 -37.88
C VAL A 23 10.20 11.08 -38.20
N LEU A 24 10.82 9.94 -38.45
CA LEU A 24 10.11 8.67 -38.70
C LEU A 24 9.37 8.19 -37.45
N ILE A 25 9.98 8.29 -36.26
CA ILE A 25 9.33 7.99 -34.97
C ILE A 25 8.13 8.93 -34.78
N TYR A 26 8.31 10.23 -35.01
CA TYR A 26 7.24 11.22 -34.90
C TYR A 26 6.09 10.95 -35.88
N LEU A 27 6.39 10.60 -37.14
CA LEU A 27 5.39 10.23 -38.15
C LEU A 27 4.67 8.92 -37.79
N LEU A 28 5.38 7.94 -37.24
CA LEU A 28 4.78 6.69 -36.78
C LEU A 28 3.90 6.90 -35.54
N GLU A 29 4.28 7.79 -34.64
CA GLU A 29 3.45 8.21 -33.52
C GLU A 29 2.19 8.93 -34.00
N ASP A 30 2.30 9.86 -34.96
CA ASP A 30 1.17 10.59 -35.54
C ASP A 30 0.17 9.66 -36.26
N VAL A 31 0.66 8.68 -37.04
CA VAL A 31 -0.19 7.67 -37.71
C VAL A 31 -0.91 6.78 -36.68
N ARG A 32 -0.24 6.38 -35.60
CA ARG A 32 -0.84 5.53 -34.56
C ARG A 32 -1.81 6.31 -33.65
N VAL A 33 -1.61 7.61 -33.44
CA VAL A 33 -2.55 8.48 -32.72
C VAL A 33 -3.81 8.72 -33.54
N LYS A 34 -3.68 8.99 -34.86
CA LYS A 34 -4.83 9.09 -35.79
C LYS A 34 -5.75 7.86 -35.73
N LYS A 35 -5.17 6.66 -35.65
CA LYS A 35 -5.92 5.41 -35.53
C LYS A 35 -6.80 5.33 -34.27
N ILE A 36 -6.37 5.92 -33.14
CA ILE A 36 -7.16 5.93 -31.90
C ILE A 36 -8.24 7.01 -31.94
N GLU A 37 -7.95 8.16 -32.54
CA GLU A 37 -8.97 9.19 -32.75
C GLU A 37 -10.09 8.68 -33.67
N ASP A 38 -9.76 7.90 -34.69
CA ASP A 38 -10.75 7.26 -35.55
C ASP A 38 -11.56 6.18 -34.81
N ASP A 39 -10.91 5.35 -33.98
CA ASP A 39 -11.61 4.41 -33.08
C ASP A 39 -12.58 5.17 -32.15
N ILE A 40 -12.16 6.29 -31.55
CA ILE A 40 -13.01 7.14 -30.69
C ILE A 40 -14.18 7.71 -31.48
N ARG A 41 -13.95 8.27 -32.67
CA ARG A 41 -15.02 8.81 -33.54
C ARG A 41 -16.04 7.75 -33.91
N GLN A 42 -15.60 6.52 -34.16
CA GLN A 42 -16.49 5.41 -34.45
C GLN A 42 -17.37 5.06 -33.23
N ILE A 43 -16.77 5.01 -32.04
CA ILE A 43 -17.48 4.79 -30.78
C ILE A 43 -18.50 5.90 -30.51
N GLU A 44 -18.14 7.15 -30.79
CA GLU A 44 -19.04 8.29 -30.61
C GLU A 44 -20.31 8.19 -31.48
N LYS A 45 -20.21 7.57 -32.66
CA LYS A 45 -21.34 7.27 -33.56
C LYS A 45 -22.15 6.06 -33.12
N GLU A 46 -21.50 5.03 -32.60
CA GLU A 46 -22.14 3.77 -32.18
C GLU A 46 -22.98 3.94 -30.91
N ILE A 47 -22.44 4.65 -29.91
CA ILE A 47 -23.09 4.80 -28.60
C ILE A 47 -24.13 5.91 -28.68
N SER A 48 -25.40 5.52 -28.50
CA SER A 48 -26.48 6.49 -28.37
C SER A 48 -26.38 7.28 -27.06
N GLU A 49 -26.70 8.57 -27.13
CA GLU A 49 -26.76 9.47 -25.97
C GLU A 49 -28.17 9.55 -25.36
N THR A 50 -29.16 9.01 -26.06
CA THR A 50 -30.59 9.10 -25.73
C THR A 50 -31.28 7.74 -25.68
N LYS A 51 -30.66 6.66 -26.16
CA LYS A 51 -31.22 5.30 -26.12
C LYS A 51 -30.34 4.38 -25.30
N ILE A 52 -30.91 3.76 -24.27
CA ILE A 52 -30.24 2.79 -23.40
C ILE A 52 -30.77 1.40 -23.71
N ILE A 53 -29.89 0.53 -24.19
CA ILE A 53 -30.25 -0.82 -24.62
C ILE A 53 -30.27 -1.76 -23.41
N LEU A 54 -31.44 -2.34 -23.12
CA LEU A 54 -31.66 -3.26 -22.01
C LEU A 54 -31.53 -4.72 -22.45
N ARG A 55 -30.41 -5.07 -23.07
CA ARG A 55 -30.15 -6.43 -23.61
C ARG A 55 -30.32 -7.55 -22.57
N TYR A 56 -30.01 -7.23 -21.32
CA TYR A 56 -30.05 -8.16 -20.19
C TYR A 56 -31.02 -7.67 -19.10
N GLY A 57 -32.05 -6.91 -19.49
CA GLY A 57 -33.06 -6.39 -18.57
C GLY A 57 -32.44 -5.51 -17.47
N ALA A 58 -32.74 -5.82 -16.21
CA ALA A 58 -32.25 -5.09 -15.04
C ALA A 58 -30.71 -5.06 -14.95
N MET A 59 -30.02 -6.13 -15.38
CA MET A 59 -28.55 -6.20 -15.35
C MET A 59 -27.89 -5.14 -16.22
N SER A 60 -28.51 -4.78 -17.35
CA SER A 60 -28.00 -3.73 -18.23
C SER A 60 -27.93 -2.36 -17.54
N ILE A 61 -28.77 -2.13 -16.51
CA ILE A 61 -28.73 -0.91 -15.69
C ILE A 61 -27.68 -1.05 -14.59
N SER A 62 -27.71 -2.16 -13.85
CA SER A 62 -26.80 -2.37 -12.71
C SER A 62 -25.33 -2.42 -13.12
N LEU A 63 -25.04 -2.98 -14.30
CA LEU A 63 -23.71 -3.15 -14.85
C LEU A 63 -23.37 -2.12 -15.94
N PHE A 64 -24.22 -1.11 -16.14
CA PHE A 64 -24.02 -0.12 -17.21
C PHE A 64 -22.59 0.42 -17.20
N ASP A 65 -21.93 0.34 -18.35
CA ASP A 65 -20.68 1.02 -18.66
C ASP A 65 -20.56 1.19 -20.19
N LEU A 66 -19.59 1.98 -20.65
CA LEU A 66 -19.28 2.15 -22.07
C LEU A 66 -18.13 1.24 -22.48
N GLU A 67 -18.39 -0.07 -22.53
CA GLU A 67 -17.41 -1.13 -22.81
C GLU A 67 -16.60 -0.94 -24.11
N GLN A 68 -17.15 -0.22 -25.09
CA GLN A 68 -16.43 0.10 -26.32
C GLN A 68 -15.14 0.89 -26.06
N TYR A 69 -15.14 1.80 -25.08
CA TYR A 69 -13.93 2.52 -24.68
C TYR A 69 -12.92 1.58 -24.03
N GLU A 70 -13.37 0.62 -23.21
CA GLU A 70 -12.48 -0.38 -22.58
C GLU A 70 -11.77 -1.24 -23.63
N LYS A 71 -12.46 -1.59 -24.73
CA LYS A 71 -11.83 -2.30 -25.85
C LYS A 71 -10.66 -1.52 -26.45
N VAL A 72 -10.73 -0.18 -26.49
CA VAL A 72 -9.62 0.66 -26.96
C VAL A 72 -8.49 0.68 -25.94
N VAL A 73 -8.80 0.81 -24.64
CA VAL A 73 -7.80 0.70 -23.56
C VAL A 73 -7.05 -0.63 -23.65
N VAL A 74 -7.76 -1.75 -23.85
CA VAL A 74 -7.16 -3.08 -24.04
C VAL A 74 -6.24 -3.13 -25.27
N LYS A 75 -6.61 -2.48 -26.39
CA LYS A 75 -5.71 -2.38 -27.56
C LYS A 75 -4.42 -1.62 -27.21
N ILE A 76 -4.51 -0.52 -26.46
CA ILE A 76 -3.34 0.26 -26.02
C ILE A 76 -2.48 -0.56 -25.05
N ASN A 77 -3.08 -1.27 -24.09
CA ASN A 77 -2.38 -2.18 -23.17
C ASN A 77 -1.60 -3.26 -23.94
N LYS A 78 -2.22 -3.88 -24.97
CA LYS A 78 -1.54 -4.86 -25.83
C LYS A 78 -0.36 -4.26 -26.61
N GLU A 79 -0.42 -2.98 -27.00
CA GLU A 79 0.73 -2.28 -27.59
C GLU A 79 1.82 -2.02 -26.54
N ARG A 80 1.44 -1.61 -25.33
CA ARG A 80 2.34 -1.38 -24.19
C ARG A 80 3.13 -2.63 -23.82
N GLU A 81 2.45 -3.78 -23.71
CA GLU A 81 3.07 -5.05 -23.30
C GLU A 81 4.08 -5.59 -24.32
N LYS A 82 3.85 -5.31 -25.62
CA LYS A 82 4.76 -5.72 -26.70
C LYS A 82 6.09 -4.95 -26.71
N ASN A 83 6.19 -3.82 -26.03
CA ASN A 83 7.37 -2.97 -26.07
C ASN A 83 7.80 -2.57 -24.65
N GLN A 84 8.99 -3.01 -24.26
CA GLN A 84 9.56 -2.72 -22.95
C GLN A 84 10.15 -1.32 -22.83
N ASN A 85 10.38 -0.63 -23.95
CA ASN A 85 11.00 0.70 -23.95
C ASN A 85 10.14 1.76 -23.25
N LEU A 86 10.72 2.42 -22.26
CA LEU A 86 10.03 3.42 -21.44
C LEU A 86 9.52 4.63 -22.25
N GLU A 87 10.32 5.17 -23.17
CA GLU A 87 9.91 6.36 -23.95
C GLU A 87 8.73 6.05 -24.88
N PHE A 88 8.68 4.83 -25.45
CA PHE A 88 7.50 4.38 -26.18
C PHE A 88 6.25 4.30 -25.28
N ARG A 89 6.37 3.71 -24.08
CA ARG A 89 5.22 3.62 -23.15
C ARG A 89 4.75 5.00 -22.70
N LYS A 90 5.69 5.93 -22.49
CA LYS A 90 5.39 7.33 -22.20
C LYS A 90 4.59 7.98 -23.33
N SER A 91 4.89 7.68 -24.59
CA SER A 91 4.11 8.23 -25.70
C SER A 91 2.67 7.69 -25.78
N LEU A 92 2.39 6.53 -25.14
CA LEU A 92 1.02 6.01 -25.00
C LEU A 92 0.16 6.78 -23.99
N ILE A 93 0.75 7.56 -23.07
CA ILE A 93 0.00 8.31 -22.05
C ILE A 93 -1.03 9.24 -22.68
N ARG A 94 -0.63 9.95 -23.76
CA ARG A 94 -1.56 10.83 -24.50
C ARG A 94 -2.76 10.07 -25.04
N LYS A 95 -2.55 8.84 -25.53
CA LYS A 95 -3.61 7.99 -26.07
C LYS A 95 -4.61 7.58 -24.98
N TYR A 96 -4.14 7.13 -23.81
CA TYR A 96 -5.02 6.83 -22.68
C TYR A 96 -5.85 8.07 -22.28
N LYS A 97 -5.20 9.23 -22.13
CA LYS A 97 -5.89 10.49 -21.79
C LYS A 97 -7.01 10.81 -22.78
N LEU A 98 -6.78 10.68 -24.09
CA LEU A 98 -7.80 10.91 -25.12
C LEU A 98 -9.02 9.97 -24.96
N VAL A 99 -8.77 8.68 -24.74
CA VAL A 99 -9.83 7.67 -24.56
C VAL A 99 -10.68 7.99 -23.33
N PHE A 100 -10.04 8.22 -22.18
CA PHE A 100 -10.76 8.50 -20.93
C PHE A 100 -11.49 9.85 -20.95
N LEU A 101 -10.88 10.91 -21.52
CA LEU A 101 -11.56 12.20 -21.70
C LEU A 101 -12.79 12.07 -22.62
N SER A 102 -12.71 11.24 -23.66
CA SER A 102 -13.85 10.96 -24.53
C SER A 102 -14.94 10.16 -23.80
N LYS A 103 -14.58 9.09 -23.08
CA LYS A 103 -15.52 8.31 -22.24
C LYS A 103 -16.25 9.22 -21.26
N LYS A 104 -15.52 10.09 -20.54
CA LYS A 104 -16.10 11.08 -19.62
C LYS A 104 -17.08 12.03 -20.30
N ARG A 105 -16.71 12.59 -21.47
CA ARG A 105 -17.60 13.48 -22.24
C ARG A 105 -18.89 12.76 -22.63
N LYS A 106 -18.80 11.52 -23.12
CA LYS A 106 -19.97 10.73 -23.53
C LYS A 106 -20.88 10.39 -22.34
N LEU A 107 -20.31 9.94 -21.23
CA LEU A 107 -21.04 9.69 -19.98
C LEU A 107 -21.78 10.93 -19.48
N ASN A 108 -21.12 12.10 -19.50
CA ASN A 108 -21.75 13.37 -19.09
C ASN A 108 -22.93 13.76 -20.00
N LYS A 109 -22.83 13.55 -21.30
CA LYS A 109 -23.95 13.80 -22.22
C LYS A 109 -25.14 12.88 -21.93
N ILE A 110 -24.90 11.58 -21.74
CA ILE A 110 -25.95 10.61 -21.36
C ILE A 110 -26.59 11.03 -20.03
N LEU A 111 -25.77 11.38 -19.03
CA LEU A 111 -26.24 11.85 -17.72
C LEU A 111 -27.12 13.11 -17.83
N ASN A 112 -26.73 14.06 -18.66
CA ASN A 112 -27.49 15.29 -18.90
C ASN A 112 -28.81 15.00 -19.62
N ASN A 113 -28.80 14.13 -20.63
CA ASN A 113 -30.02 13.69 -21.31
C ASN A 113 -30.96 12.94 -20.35
N LEU A 114 -30.41 12.12 -19.44
CA LEU A 114 -31.17 11.41 -18.42
C LEU A 114 -31.84 12.38 -17.45
N LYS A 115 -31.10 13.39 -16.95
CA LYS A 115 -31.63 14.46 -16.09
C LYS A 115 -32.74 15.27 -16.78
N ASN A 116 -32.61 15.47 -18.09
CA ASN A 116 -33.59 16.19 -18.91
C ASN A 116 -34.72 15.30 -19.45
N ASN A 117 -34.86 14.06 -18.97
CA ASN A 117 -35.87 13.10 -19.42
C ASN A 117 -35.86 12.78 -20.93
N LYS A 118 -34.71 12.96 -21.59
CA LYS A 118 -34.51 12.67 -23.02
C LYS A 118 -34.04 11.24 -23.29
N VAL A 119 -33.86 10.43 -22.26
CA VAL A 119 -33.41 9.04 -22.37
C VAL A 119 -34.58 8.08 -22.47
N GLU A 120 -34.54 7.24 -23.50
CA GLU A 120 -35.45 6.14 -23.76
C GLU A 120 -34.76 4.79 -23.47
N PHE A 121 -35.47 3.88 -22.81
CA PHE A 121 -35.03 2.51 -22.62
C PHE A 121 -35.56 1.63 -23.75
N VAL A 122 -34.69 0.82 -24.35
CA VAL A 122 -35.04 -0.06 -25.47
C VAL A 122 -34.63 -1.50 -25.15
N PRO A 123 -35.58 -2.44 -25.01
CA PRO A 123 -37.05 -2.24 -24.99
C PRO A 123 -37.52 -1.52 -23.70
N LYS A 124 -38.82 -1.21 -23.62
CA LYS A 124 -39.42 -0.52 -22.46
C LYS A 124 -39.11 -1.26 -21.16
N VAL A 125 -38.79 -0.53 -20.09
CA VAL A 125 -38.38 -1.08 -18.79
C VAL A 125 -39.37 -2.14 -18.28
N GLU A 126 -40.67 -1.86 -18.38
CA GLU A 126 -41.76 -2.70 -17.92
C GLU A 126 -41.82 -4.08 -18.61
N THR A 127 -41.15 -4.23 -19.76
CA THR A 127 -41.15 -5.48 -20.52
C THR A 127 -40.02 -6.43 -20.13
N VAL A 128 -38.91 -5.92 -19.60
CA VAL A 128 -37.66 -6.71 -19.43
C VAL A 128 -36.98 -6.54 -18.07
N VAL A 129 -37.39 -5.58 -17.25
CA VAL A 129 -36.74 -5.30 -15.97
C VAL A 129 -37.52 -5.96 -14.84
N ASN A 130 -36.87 -6.90 -14.14
CA ASN A 130 -37.39 -7.48 -12.92
C ASN A 130 -37.12 -6.55 -11.73
N LYS A 131 -38.20 -6.09 -11.06
CA LYS A 131 -38.17 -5.24 -9.87
C LYS A 131 -37.35 -5.86 -8.71
N GLU A 132 -37.58 -7.13 -8.41
CA GLU A 132 -36.90 -7.84 -7.31
C GLU A 132 -35.39 -7.88 -7.53
N TYR A 133 -34.97 -8.01 -8.79
CA TYR A 133 -33.56 -7.98 -9.11
C TYR A 133 -32.94 -6.61 -8.84
N LEU A 134 -33.61 -5.51 -9.23
CA LEU A 134 -33.11 -4.16 -8.95
C LEU A 134 -33.01 -3.87 -7.44
N GLN A 135 -33.95 -4.38 -6.65
CA GLN A 135 -33.96 -4.26 -5.19
C GLN A 135 -32.74 -4.91 -4.52
N LYS A 136 -32.12 -5.92 -5.14
CA LYS A 136 -30.89 -6.54 -4.61
C LYS A 136 -29.67 -5.61 -4.65
N PHE A 137 -29.61 -4.70 -5.62
CA PHE A 137 -28.44 -3.85 -5.84
C PHE A 137 -28.63 -2.41 -5.36
N TYR A 138 -29.88 -1.95 -5.25
CA TYR A 138 -30.19 -0.57 -4.92
C TYR A 138 -31.47 -0.43 -4.10
N THR A 139 -31.52 0.66 -3.32
CA THR A 139 -32.73 1.05 -2.58
C THR A 139 -33.85 1.43 -3.54
N TYR A 140 -34.86 0.58 -3.65
CA TYR A 140 -36.06 0.81 -4.45
C TYR A 140 -37.07 1.71 -3.73
N ARG A 141 -37.67 2.61 -4.49
CA ARG A 141 -38.69 3.55 -4.01
C ARG A 141 -40.06 3.10 -4.50
N GLU A 142 -40.89 2.63 -3.58
CA GLU A 142 -42.25 2.18 -3.89
C GLU A 142 -43.18 3.33 -4.31
N ASP A 143 -42.83 4.58 -3.99
CA ASP A 143 -43.60 5.78 -4.29
C ASP A 143 -43.45 6.27 -5.75
N ILE A 144 -42.58 5.65 -6.55
CA ILE A 144 -42.35 6.02 -7.95
C ILE A 144 -42.38 4.80 -8.88
N SER A 145 -42.60 5.03 -10.18
CA SER A 145 -42.70 3.96 -11.17
C SER A 145 -41.40 3.17 -11.33
N LEU A 146 -41.50 1.94 -11.87
CA LEU A 146 -40.33 1.11 -12.19
C LEU A 146 -39.38 1.85 -13.15
N LYS A 147 -39.92 2.53 -14.16
CA LYS A 147 -39.15 3.36 -15.09
C LYS A 147 -38.37 4.47 -14.37
N GLU A 148 -38.98 5.14 -13.41
CA GLU A 148 -38.31 6.23 -12.69
C GLU A 148 -37.25 5.71 -11.70
N ASN A 149 -37.52 4.58 -11.03
CA ASN A 149 -36.51 3.84 -10.27
C ASN A 149 -35.32 3.45 -11.16
N SER A 150 -35.58 2.89 -12.35
CA SER A 150 -34.56 2.54 -13.34
C SER A 150 -33.70 3.73 -13.76
N LYS A 151 -34.29 4.91 -13.97
CA LYS A 151 -33.52 6.14 -14.24
C LYS A 151 -32.66 6.55 -13.05
N HIS A 152 -33.18 6.49 -11.82
CA HIS A 152 -32.39 6.82 -10.63
C HIS A 152 -31.20 5.88 -10.45
N PHE A 153 -31.38 4.58 -10.70
CA PHE A 153 -30.30 3.60 -10.64
C PHE A 153 -29.27 3.82 -11.76
N LEU A 154 -29.73 4.03 -12.99
CA LEU A 154 -28.85 4.35 -14.11
C LEU A 154 -28.03 5.62 -13.81
N LYS A 155 -28.65 6.66 -13.23
CA LYS A 155 -27.96 7.88 -12.81
C LYS A 155 -26.84 7.59 -11.81
N LYS A 156 -27.12 6.78 -10.77
CA LYS A 156 -26.09 6.36 -9.79
C LYS A 156 -24.95 5.60 -10.48
N ARG A 157 -25.27 4.69 -11.38
CA ARG A 157 -24.28 3.89 -12.11
C ARG A 157 -23.43 4.73 -13.06
N ILE A 158 -24.02 5.68 -13.81
CA ILE A 158 -23.27 6.62 -14.66
C ILE A 158 -22.32 7.47 -13.83
N ASN A 159 -22.78 8.01 -12.68
CA ASN A 159 -21.91 8.77 -11.78
C ASN A 159 -20.72 7.92 -11.30
N TYR A 160 -20.96 6.67 -10.90
CA TYR A 160 -19.90 5.72 -10.54
C TYR A 160 -18.89 5.54 -11.69
N CYS A 161 -19.35 5.35 -12.93
CA CYS A 161 -18.46 5.25 -14.09
C CYS A 161 -17.67 6.55 -14.32
N ILE A 162 -18.28 7.72 -14.12
CA ILE A 162 -17.58 9.01 -14.23
C ILE A 162 -16.50 9.13 -13.16
N ASP A 163 -16.79 8.72 -11.92
CA ASP A 163 -15.82 8.74 -10.83
C ASP A 163 -14.63 7.82 -11.11
N LYS A 164 -14.88 6.62 -11.67
CA LYS A 164 -13.82 5.73 -12.15
C LYS A 164 -12.98 6.34 -13.26
N VAL A 165 -13.59 7.00 -14.23
CA VAL A 165 -12.84 7.71 -15.27
C VAL A 165 -12.03 8.89 -14.71
N ASN A 166 -12.55 9.58 -13.69
CA ASN A 166 -11.81 10.65 -13.01
C ASN A 166 -10.58 10.12 -12.25
N GLU A 167 -10.70 8.96 -11.62
CA GLU A 167 -9.60 8.24 -10.96
C GLU A 167 -8.49 7.89 -11.97
N GLU A 168 -8.85 7.33 -13.14
CA GLU A 168 -7.88 7.03 -14.19
C GLU A 168 -7.20 8.29 -14.76
N LEU A 169 -7.97 9.35 -14.99
CA LEU A 169 -7.43 10.63 -15.43
C LEU A 169 -6.53 11.27 -14.36
N PHE A 170 -6.83 11.07 -13.07
CA PHE A 170 -5.99 11.53 -11.99
C PHE A 170 -4.62 10.81 -12.02
N LEU A 171 -4.61 9.48 -12.12
CA LEU A 171 -3.38 8.70 -12.27
C LEU A 171 -2.58 9.14 -13.50
N LEU A 172 -3.23 9.28 -14.66
CA LEU A 172 -2.56 9.74 -15.89
C LEU A 172 -1.99 11.16 -15.80
N ASN A 173 -2.50 12.03 -14.93
CA ASN A 173 -2.03 13.42 -14.84
C ASN A 173 -0.94 13.61 -13.79
N PHE A 174 -0.93 12.80 -12.73
CA PHE A 174 -0.06 13.02 -11.57
C PHE A 174 0.84 11.83 -11.23
N HIS A 175 0.52 10.63 -11.74
CA HIS A 175 1.20 9.36 -11.47
C HIS A 175 1.31 8.51 -12.74
N GLU A 176 1.86 9.10 -13.81
CA GLU A 176 1.99 8.45 -15.13
C GLU A 176 2.75 7.11 -15.07
N SER A 177 3.61 6.93 -14.06
CA SER A 177 4.35 5.68 -13.81
C SER A 177 3.43 4.46 -13.79
N VAL A 178 2.22 4.56 -13.24
CA VAL A 178 1.24 3.46 -13.20
C VAL A 178 0.93 2.91 -14.61
N TYR A 179 0.99 3.77 -15.63
CA TYR A 179 0.70 3.41 -17.02
C TYR A 179 1.95 3.07 -17.84
N MET A 180 3.14 3.42 -17.34
CA MET A 180 4.43 3.17 -17.99
C MET A 180 5.15 1.93 -17.44
N ASN A 181 4.86 1.58 -16.20
CA ASN A 181 5.47 0.48 -15.51
C ASN A 181 5.02 -0.86 -16.08
N SER A 182 5.84 -1.88 -15.85
CA SER A 182 5.49 -3.28 -16.08
C SER A 182 5.67 -4.08 -14.81
N MET A 183 4.96 -5.19 -14.75
CA MET A 183 5.10 -6.15 -13.67
C MET A 183 6.56 -6.61 -13.60
N ASP A 184 7.13 -6.51 -12.40
CA ASP A 184 8.51 -6.86 -12.09
C ASP A 184 8.52 -8.18 -11.31
N GLU A 185 8.03 -8.14 -10.06
CA GLU A 185 8.08 -9.27 -9.13
C GLU A 185 6.79 -9.38 -8.33
N TYR A 186 6.41 -10.61 -7.96
CA TYR A 186 5.32 -10.83 -7.02
C TYR A 186 5.77 -10.53 -5.59
N ILE A 187 4.84 -10.06 -4.76
CA ILE A 187 5.06 -9.74 -3.36
C ILE A 187 4.53 -10.92 -2.53
N GLY A 188 5.39 -11.46 -1.67
CA GLY A 188 5.06 -12.46 -0.66
C GLY A 188 4.70 -11.86 0.69
N GLY A 189 4.21 -12.71 1.60
CA GLY A 189 3.64 -12.31 2.89
C GLY A 189 2.12 -12.11 2.84
N ASP A 190 1.49 -11.88 4.00
CA ASP A 190 0.05 -11.60 4.08
C ASP A 190 -0.21 -10.14 3.71
N PHE A 191 -0.75 -9.95 2.52
CA PHE A 191 -1.19 -8.66 2.02
C PHE A 191 -2.59 -8.81 1.44
N ARG A 192 -3.49 -7.87 1.72
CA ARG A 192 -4.84 -7.85 1.15
C ARG A 192 -5.29 -6.42 0.99
N TYR A 193 -5.93 -6.11 -0.13
CA TYR A 193 -6.60 -4.84 -0.31
C TYR A 193 -7.93 -4.78 0.43
N ARG A 194 -8.37 -3.55 0.69
CA ARG A 194 -9.78 -3.28 0.98
C ARG A 194 -10.66 -3.41 -0.26
N TYR A 195 -10.12 -3.12 -1.44
CA TYR A 195 -10.82 -3.17 -2.73
C TYR A 195 -9.94 -3.79 -3.83
N ASP A 196 -10.50 -4.66 -4.68
CA ASP A 196 -9.72 -5.38 -5.71
C ASP A 196 -9.01 -4.50 -6.75
N ALA A 197 -9.47 -3.24 -6.91
CA ALA A 197 -8.93 -2.27 -7.87
C ALA A 197 -8.06 -1.19 -7.20
N GLU A 198 -7.56 -1.43 -5.98
CA GLU A 198 -6.72 -0.47 -5.28
C GLU A 198 -5.30 -0.44 -5.86
N ALA A 199 -4.78 0.75 -6.11
CA ALA A 199 -3.41 0.98 -6.55
C ALA A 199 -2.60 1.67 -5.45
N ILE A 200 -1.46 1.11 -5.05
CA ILE A 200 -0.52 1.79 -4.16
C ILE A 200 0.59 2.38 -4.99
N VAL A 201 0.88 3.67 -4.79
CA VAL A 201 1.90 4.40 -5.55
C VAL A 201 2.90 5.04 -4.60
N TYR A 202 4.19 4.87 -4.90
CA TYR A 202 5.32 5.52 -4.22
C TYR A 202 6.37 5.92 -5.25
N GLU A 203 6.63 7.22 -5.38
CA GLU A 203 7.50 7.78 -6.43
C GLU A 203 7.13 7.23 -7.84
N ASP A 204 8.03 6.48 -8.47
CA ASP A 204 7.86 5.86 -9.78
C ASP A 204 7.51 4.37 -9.73
N VAL A 205 7.21 3.83 -8.55
CA VAL A 205 6.80 2.43 -8.31
C VAL A 205 5.32 2.37 -7.96
N ASN A 206 4.67 1.30 -8.40
CA ASN A 206 3.31 1.00 -7.97
C ASN A 206 3.11 -0.49 -7.66
N ILE A 207 2.12 -0.78 -6.82
CA ILE A 207 1.69 -2.15 -6.48
C ILE A 207 0.23 -2.30 -6.92
N LEU A 208 -0.05 -3.40 -7.62
CA LEU A 208 -1.39 -3.75 -8.10
C LEU A 208 -1.65 -5.24 -7.83
N GLN A 209 -2.93 -5.60 -7.74
CA GLN A 209 -3.37 -7.00 -7.63
C GLN A 209 -3.43 -7.64 -9.02
N ASP A 210 -3.02 -8.90 -9.16
CA ASP A 210 -2.91 -9.62 -10.43
C ASP A 210 -4.22 -10.32 -10.89
N GLY A 211 -5.36 -9.97 -10.30
CA GLY A 211 -6.65 -10.62 -10.58
C GLY A 211 -6.82 -12.01 -9.97
N SER A 212 -5.75 -12.64 -9.45
CA SER A 212 -5.76 -13.91 -8.70
C SER A 212 -5.49 -13.71 -7.20
N HIS A 213 -5.70 -12.49 -6.71
CA HIS A 213 -5.40 -12.06 -5.34
C HIS A 213 -3.91 -12.08 -4.94
N HIS A 214 -2.97 -12.20 -5.90
CA HIS A 214 -1.56 -11.92 -5.64
C HIS A 214 -1.25 -10.46 -5.92
N PHE A 215 -0.20 -9.96 -5.27
CA PHE A 215 0.27 -8.60 -5.43
C PHE A 215 1.56 -8.62 -6.20
N ALA A 216 1.73 -7.66 -7.11
CA ALA A 216 2.97 -7.49 -7.83
C ALA A 216 3.42 -6.03 -7.75
N ILE A 217 4.74 -5.87 -7.69
CA ILE A 217 5.40 -4.58 -7.85
C ILE A 217 5.58 -4.31 -9.34
N TYR A 218 5.32 -3.07 -9.73
CA TYR A 218 5.41 -2.60 -11.10
C TYR A 218 6.44 -1.48 -11.17
N THR A 219 7.42 -1.63 -12.04
CA THR A 219 8.58 -0.74 -12.17
C THR A 219 8.92 -0.44 -13.62
N ASN A 220 9.91 0.43 -13.83
CA ASN A 220 10.45 0.74 -15.15
C ASN A 220 11.99 0.87 -15.10
N GLU A 221 12.62 1.06 -16.26
CA GLU A 221 14.09 1.15 -16.42
C GLU A 221 14.77 2.23 -15.57
N LYS A 222 14.03 3.26 -15.12
CA LYS A 222 14.56 4.35 -14.26
C LYS A 222 14.34 4.09 -12.77
N THR A 223 13.59 3.05 -12.42
CA THR A 223 13.29 2.71 -11.04
C THR A 223 14.52 2.21 -10.31
N ARG A 224 14.76 2.77 -9.13
CA ARG A 224 15.88 2.39 -8.26
C ARG A 224 15.46 1.26 -7.33
N GLU A 225 16.39 0.35 -7.03
CA GLU A 225 16.21 -0.68 -6.00
C GLU A 225 15.84 -0.10 -4.63
N LYS A 226 16.38 1.08 -4.29
CA LYS A 226 15.98 1.81 -3.08
C LYS A 226 14.49 2.12 -3.07
N THR A 227 13.93 2.62 -4.16
CA THR A 227 12.51 2.98 -4.26
C THR A 227 11.62 1.73 -4.12
N LYS A 228 12.01 0.60 -4.74
CA LYS A 228 11.34 -0.69 -4.52
C LYS A 228 11.38 -1.13 -3.06
N ARG A 229 12.55 -1.01 -2.41
CA ARG A 229 12.71 -1.39 -1.00
C ARG A 229 11.88 -0.49 -0.08
N ASP A 230 11.90 0.81 -0.32
CA ASP A 230 11.19 1.79 0.51
C ASP A 230 9.68 1.51 0.54
N ILE A 231 9.03 1.25 -0.60
CA ILE A 231 7.58 0.94 -0.61
C ILE A 231 7.27 -0.35 0.16
N LEU A 232 8.10 -1.39 0.03
CA LEU A 232 7.93 -2.64 0.77
C LEU A 232 8.14 -2.43 2.27
N ASN A 233 9.11 -1.60 2.65
CA ASN A 233 9.38 -1.24 4.04
C ASN A 233 8.24 -0.43 4.66
N ILE A 234 7.65 0.51 3.91
CA ILE A 234 6.44 1.24 4.34
C ILE A 234 5.31 0.26 4.62
N LEU A 235 5.06 -0.67 3.71
CA LEU A 235 3.99 -1.65 3.88
C LEU A 235 4.26 -2.59 5.05
N ALA A 236 5.49 -3.09 5.21
CA ALA A 236 5.85 -3.94 6.35
C ALA A 236 5.68 -3.20 7.67
N TYR A 237 6.10 -1.93 7.72
CA TYR A 237 5.87 -1.06 8.87
C TYR A 237 4.37 -0.94 9.18
N LEU A 238 3.55 -0.56 8.20
CA LEU A 238 2.12 -0.37 8.40
C LEU A 238 1.38 -1.65 8.74
N ASN A 239 1.80 -2.79 8.19
CA ASN A 239 1.18 -4.10 8.42
C ASN A 239 1.62 -4.74 9.73
N GLY A 240 2.81 -4.41 10.23
CA GLY A 240 3.41 -5.10 11.38
C GLY A 240 3.86 -6.52 11.06
N THR A 241 4.03 -6.85 9.78
CA THR A 241 4.48 -8.16 9.29
C THR A 241 5.60 -7.99 8.25
N PRO A 242 6.53 -8.95 8.13
CA PRO A 242 7.52 -8.94 7.07
C PRO A 242 6.89 -8.99 5.67
N ILE A 243 7.51 -8.29 4.72
CA ILE A 243 7.17 -8.34 3.30
C ILE A 243 8.43 -8.65 2.48
N PHE A 244 8.27 -9.40 1.40
CA PHE A 244 9.39 -9.77 0.54
C PHE A 244 8.94 -9.92 -0.91
N LEU A 245 9.90 -9.91 -1.83
CA LEU A 245 9.66 -10.19 -3.24
C LEU A 245 9.95 -11.66 -3.51
N PHE A 246 9.07 -12.29 -4.29
CA PHE A 246 9.27 -13.64 -4.77
C PHE A 246 10.44 -13.70 -5.74
N THR A 247 11.28 -14.71 -5.55
CA THR A 247 12.33 -15.09 -6.48
C THR A 247 11.75 -15.97 -7.59
N GLN A 248 12.56 -16.27 -8.60
CA GLN A 248 12.20 -17.25 -9.64
C GLN A 248 12.17 -18.70 -9.11
N ASN A 249 12.53 -18.97 -7.85
CA ASN A 249 12.53 -20.30 -7.25
C ASN A 249 11.31 -20.51 -6.34
N PRO A 250 10.29 -21.26 -6.78
CA PRO A 250 9.07 -21.47 -5.99
C PRO A 250 9.30 -22.20 -4.67
N SER A 251 10.30 -23.10 -4.60
CA SER A 251 10.63 -23.82 -3.37
C SER A 251 11.24 -22.89 -2.34
N PHE A 252 12.11 -21.97 -2.77
CA PHE A 252 12.65 -20.93 -1.90
C PHE A 252 11.55 -19.98 -1.41
N ASN A 253 10.68 -19.51 -2.32
CA ASN A 253 9.58 -18.62 -1.96
C ASN A 253 8.65 -19.24 -0.92
N ARG A 254 8.28 -20.51 -1.10
CA ARG A 254 7.45 -21.23 -0.12
C ARG A 254 8.14 -21.31 1.25
N LYS A 255 9.43 -21.67 1.28
CA LYS A 255 10.18 -21.74 2.54
C LYS A 255 10.26 -20.38 3.25
N ILE A 256 10.46 -19.30 2.49
CA ILE A 256 10.47 -17.95 3.06
C ILE A 256 9.09 -17.53 3.54
N ASP A 257 8.03 -17.84 2.78
CA ASP A 257 6.65 -17.54 3.17
C ASP A 257 6.26 -18.29 4.44
N ASP A 258 6.48 -19.62 4.47
CA ASP A 258 6.25 -20.46 5.64
C ASP A 258 7.00 -19.92 6.87
N LEU A 259 8.27 -19.53 6.69
CA LEU A 259 9.09 -18.93 7.73
C LEU A 259 8.47 -17.61 8.20
N TYR A 260 8.16 -16.68 7.29
CA TYR A 260 7.67 -15.34 7.59
C TYR A 260 6.26 -15.33 8.20
N GLN A 261 5.42 -16.33 7.89
CA GLN A 261 4.12 -16.53 8.52
C GLN A 261 4.22 -16.89 10.01
N GLN A 262 5.36 -17.43 10.48
CA GLN A 262 5.58 -17.71 11.90
C GLN A 262 5.93 -16.44 12.71
N PHE A 263 6.23 -15.32 12.06
CA PHE A 263 6.61 -14.10 12.78
C PHE A 263 5.37 -13.34 13.19
N ASP A 264 5.00 -13.46 14.46
CA ASP A 264 3.86 -12.74 15.01
C ASP A 264 4.30 -11.61 15.94
N LEU A 265 4.00 -10.37 15.56
CA LEU A 265 4.22 -9.20 16.40
C LEU A 265 3.46 -9.30 17.74
N LEU A 266 2.39 -10.10 17.79
CA LEU A 266 1.60 -10.37 18.99
C LEU A 266 2.33 -11.26 20.01
N ASP A 267 3.41 -11.95 19.63
CA ASP A 267 4.21 -12.72 20.59
C ASP A 267 4.77 -11.85 21.71
N MET A 268 5.04 -10.57 21.44
CA MET A 268 5.43 -9.64 22.51
C MET A 268 4.37 -9.52 23.60
N LEU A 269 3.08 -9.69 23.27
CA LEU A 269 1.99 -9.75 24.25
C LEU A 269 1.83 -11.14 24.85
N ARG A 270 1.96 -12.21 24.06
CA ARG A 270 1.83 -13.60 24.57
C ARG A 270 2.89 -13.92 25.60
N LEU A 271 4.15 -13.53 25.35
CA LEU A 271 5.29 -13.67 26.26
C LEU A 271 5.16 -12.89 27.58
N ARG A 272 4.11 -12.05 27.74
CA ARG A 272 3.81 -11.36 29.00
C ARG A 272 2.90 -12.15 29.93
N LYS A 273 2.26 -13.23 29.46
CA LYS A 273 1.43 -14.07 30.31
C LYS A 273 2.30 -14.88 31.26
N SER A 274 1.85 -14.97 32.52
CA SER A 274 2.54 -15.75 33.56
C SER A 274 2.61 -17.25 33.23
N GLU A 275 1.70 -17.75 32.40
CA GLU A 275 1.57 -19.16 32.05
C GLU A 275 1.95 -19.44 30.59
N TYR A 276 2.55 -18.50 29.86
CA TYR A 276 2.85 -18.68 28.43
C TYR A 276 3.58 -20.00 28.13
N PHE A 277 4.64 -20.33 28.87
CA PHE A 277 5.39 -21.58 28.70
C PHE A 277 4.68 -22.83 29.26
N LYS A 278 3.50 -22.66 29.86
CA LYS A 278 2.67 -23.73 30.45
C LYS A 278 1.34 -23.92 29.70
N GLU A 279 0.93 -22.97 28.85
CA GLU A 279 -0.28 -23.05 28.04
C GLU A 279 -0.10 -24.10 26.94
N GLU A 280 -0.97 -25.12 26.90
CA GLU A 280 -0.97 -26.15 25.84
C GLU A 280 -1.56 -25.65 24.51
N THR A 281 -2.30 -24.55 24.55
CA THR A 281 -2.96 -23.96 23.40
C THR A 281 -2.63 -22.48 23.31
N GLU A 282 -2.33 -22.03 22.10
CA GLU A 282 -2.05 -20.62 21.85
C GLU A 282 -3.34 -19.81 21.93
N GLU A 283 -3.25 -18.59 22.45
CA GLU A 283 -4.37 -17.65 22.37
C GLU A 283 -4.72 -17.39 20.92
N ALA A 284 -6.01 -17.59 20.58
CA ALA A 284 -6.54 -17.31 19.26
C ALA A 284 -6.65 -15.79 19.03
N ILE A 285 -5.51 -15.11 18.89
CA ILE A 285 -5.39 -13.73 18.44
C ILE A 285 -4.71 -13.68 17.08
N SER A 286 -5.12 -12.73 16.24
CA SER A 286 -4.53 -12.54 14.91
C SER A 286 -4.49 -11.06 14.56
N LEU A 287 -3.32 -10.62 14.07
CA LEU A 287 -3.13 -9.26 13.59
C LEU A 287 -4.04 -9.01 12.38
N GLN A 288 -4.66 -7.83 12.36
CA GLN A 288 -5.54 -7.41 11.29
C GLN A 288 -4.78 -6.51 10.35
N LEU A 289 -4.82 -6.86 9.06
CA LEU A 289 -4.24 -6.03 8.02
C LEU A 289 -4.82 -4.61 8.09
N PRO A 290 -3.95 -3.58 8.04
CA PRO A 290 -4.39 -2.20 8.12
C PRO A 290 -5.25 -1.84 6.90
N ILE A 291 -6.25 -1.01 7.12
CA ILE A 291 -7.00 -0.40 6.04
C ILE A 291 -6.26 0.90 5.67
N LEU A 292 -5.54 0.87 4.56
CA LEU A 292 -4.86 2.05 4.02
C LEU A 292 -5.87 3.10 3.57
N LYS A 293 -5.52 4.38 3.71
CA LYS A 293 -6.38 5.49 3.31
C LYS A 293 -6.21 5.84 1.85
N ASN A 294 -7.33 5.76 1.16
CA ASN A 294 -7.55 6.21 -0.19
C ASN A 294 -7.41 7.74 -0.33
N TYR A 295 -6.81 8.18 -1.42
CA TYR A 295 -6.71 9.59 -1.77
C TYR A 295 -8.01 10.09 -2.39
N LYS A 296 -8.66 11.10 -1.77
CA LYS A 296 -9.89 11.74 -2.27
C LYS A 296 -11.02 10.76 -2.66
N ASN A 297 -11.13 9.63 -1.95
CA ASN A 297 -12.07 8.52 -2.24
C ASN A 297 -11.80 7.74 -3.54
N TYR A 298 -10.68 8.00 -4.23
CA TYR A 298 -10.21 7.13 -5.31
C TYR A 298 -9.64 5.85 -4.73
N ASN A 299 -9.72 4.74 -5.46
CA ASN A 299 -9.05 3.48 -5.10
C ASN A 299 -7.53 3.57 -5.33
N VAL A 300 -6.91 4.61 -4.78
CA VAL A 300 -5.49 4.89 -4.91
C VAL A 300 -4.95 5.29 -3.55
N VAL A 301 -3.89 4.61 -3.10
CA VAL A 301 -3.10 4.96 -1.92
C VAL A 301 -1.81 5.61 -2.40
N LEU A 302 -1.52 6.80 -1.89
CA LEU A 302 -0.35 7.58 -2.29
C LEU A 302 0.59 7.73 -1.10
N PHE A 303 1.80 7.19 -1.23
CA PHE A 303 2.89 7.44 -0.30
C PHE A 303 3.84 8.49 -0.87
N LYS A 304 4.29 9.41 -0.03
CA LYS A 304 5.33 10.39 -0.38
C LYS A 304 6.70 9.79 -0.09
N ALA A 305 7.72 10.27 -0.80
CA ALA A 305 9.11 9.92 -0.56
C ALA A 305 9.47 10.12 0.91
N LEU A 306 10.16 9.13 1.48
CA LEU A 306 10.57 9.17 2.88
C LEU A 306 11.83 10.02 3.08
N GLU A 307 11.81 10.91 4.07
CA GLU A 307 13.00 11.68 4.46
C GLU A 307 14.05 10.78 5.12
N HIS A 308 13.60 9.87 5.98
CA HIS A 308 14.43 8.91 6.68
C HIS A 308 13.95 7.49 6.37
N GLY A 309 14.20 7.00 5.15
CA GLY A 309 13.79 5.66 4.74
C GLY A 309 14.53 4.53 5.47
N GLU A 310 15.79 4.77 5.88
CA GLU A 310 16.64 3.73 6.49
C GLU A 310 16.11 3.27 7.86
N ILE A 311 15.47 4.16 8.64
CA ILE A 311 14.88 3.77 9.92
C ILE A 311 13.71 2.79 9.73
N VAL A 312 13.00 2.87 8.60
CA VAL A 312 11.93 1.94 8.26
C VAL A 312 12.50 0.58 7.82
N ASP A 313 13.66 0.57 7.15
CA ASP A 313 14.39 -0.67 6.78
C ASP A 313 14.90 -1.43 8.02
N LEU A 314 15.45 -0.70 8.99
CA LEU A 314 15.85 -1.25 10.29
C LEU A 314 14.65 -1.85 11.03
N TYR A 315 13.51 -1.16 11.01
CA TYR A 315 12.28 -1.66 11.61
C TYR A 315 11.78 -2.92 10.92
N HIS A 316 11.77 -2.95 9.59
CA HIS A 316 11.39 -4.13 8.84
C HIS A 316 12.30 -5.33 9.15
N SER A 317 13.61 -5.09 9.33
CA SER A 317 14.54 -6.13 9.78
C SER A 317 14.18 -6.71 11.16
N SER A 318 13.62 -5.90 12.06
CA SER A 318 13.13 -6.37 13.37
C SER A 318 11.90 -7.28 13.26
N LEU A 319 11.03 -7.06 12.27
CA LEU A 319 9.85 -7.90 12.03
C LEU A 319 10.24 -9.29 11.55
N LYS A 320 11.41 -9.42 10.90
CA LYS A 320 11.99 -10.68 10.42
C LYS A 320 12.71 -11.48 11.53
N GLN A 321 12.54 -11.12 12.80
CA GLN A 321 13.15 -11.80 13.96
C GLN A 321 12.09 -12.44 14.87
N PHE A 322 12.22 -13.75 15.11
CA PHE A 322 11.24 -14.55 15.86
C PHE A 322 11.57 -14.48 17.35
N GLU A 323 12.86 -14.59 17.68
CA GLU A 323 13.30 -14.47 19.07
C GLU A 323 13.32 -13.00 19.52
N PRO A 324 12.98 -12.73 20.79
CA PRO A 324 13.13 -11.42 21.41
C PRO A 324 14.55 -10.87 21.31
N LEU A 325 15.59 -11.72 21.31
CA LEU A 325 16.98 -11.25 21.33
C LEU A 325 17.37 -10.55 20.01
N PRO A 326 17.33 -11.20 18.82
CA PRO A 326 17.65 -10.52 17.58
C PRO A 326 16.69 -9.37 17.30
N ARG A 327 15.40 -9.48 17.68
CA ARG A 327 14.44 -8.37 17.57
C ARG A 327 14.90 -7.14 18.36
N CYS A 328 15.39 -7.33 19.58
CA CYS A 328 15.90 -6.25 20.43
C CYS A 328 17.06 -5.52 19.78
N VAL A 329 17.97 -6.24 19.12
CA VAL A 329 19.10 -5.65 18.38
C VAL A 329 18.59 -4.66 17.33
N PHE A 330 17.65 -5.08 16.46
CA PHE A 330 17.14 -4.20 15.40
C PHE A 330 16.28 -3.05 15.92
N LEU A 331 15.42 -3.28 16.91
CA LEU A 331 14.65 -2.20 17.54
C LEU A 331 15.56 -1.19 18.25
N TYR A 332 16.67 -1.64 18.83
CA TYR A 332 17.66 -0.74 19.41
C TYR A 332 18.41 0.06 18.33
N ARG A 333 18.72 -0.54 17.17
CA ARG A 333 19.27 0.18 16.01
C ARG A 333 18.33 1.27 15.49
N VAL A 334 17.01 1.03 15.49
CA VAL A 334 16.00 2.06 15.18
C VAL A 334 16.12 3.24 16.14
N PHE A 335 16.25 2.99 17.44
CA PHE A 335 16.54 4.02 18.43
C PHE A 335 17.86 4.76 18.16
N GLU A 336 18.96 4.05 17.92
CA GLU A 336 20.27 4.67 17.67
C GLU A 336 20.24 5.61 16.48
N TYR A 337 19.60 5.19 15.39
CA TYR A 337 19.37 6.03 14.22
C TYR A 337 18.61 7.29 14.63
N ALA A 338 17.45 7.15 15.28
CA ALA A 338 16.63 8.30 15.70
C ALA A 338 17.40 9.25 16.62
N ALA A 339 18.12 8.73 17.61
CA ALA A 339 18.93 9.55 18.51
C ALA A 339 20.02 10.32 17.76
N SER A 340 20.62 9.72 16.72
CA SER A 340 21.66 10.36 15.92
C SER A 340 21.15 11.54 15.08
N VAL A 341 19.95 11.44 14.50
CA VAL A 341 19.42 12.45 13.56
C VAL A 341 18.45 13.44 14.21
N ASP A 342 17.85 13.09 15.35
CA ASP A 342 16.84 13.91 16.03
C ASP A 342 17.32 14.38 17.41
N TYR A 343 17.55 13.46 18.36
CA TYR A 343 17.85 13.84 19.75
C TYR A 343 19.12 14.68 19.87
N LYS A 344 20.23 14.20 19.30
CA LYS A 344 21.54 14.90 19.35
C LYS A 344 21.46 16.29 18.71
N VAL A 345 20.68 16.44 17.64
CA VAL A 345 20.51 17.70 16.91
C VAL A 345 19.67 18.70 17.71
N ARG A 346 18.59 18.25 18.35
CA ARG A 346 17.67 19.11 19.11
C ARG A 346 18.24 19.55 20.45
N VAL A 347 18.74 18.59 21.23
CA VAL A 347 19.09 18.82 22.63
C VAL A 347 20.48 19.44 22.75
N ARG A 348 21.33 19.30 21.72
CA ARG A 348 22.74 19.77 21.70
C ARG A 348 23.46 19.50 23.04
N PRO A 349 23.39 18.27 23.59
CA PRO A 349 23.96 18.02 24.90
C PRO A 349 25.48 18.19 24.85
N THR A 350 26.04 18.81 25.88
CA THR A 350 27.50 18.91 26.05
C THR A 350 28.16 17.52 26.11
N GLU A 351 27.45 16.53 26.65
CA GLU A 351 27.80 15.10 26.59
C GLU A 351 26.56 14.26 26.26
N TYR A 352 26.58 13.54 25.15
CA TYR A 352 25.48 12.65 24.78
C TYR A 352 25.48 11.36 25.62
N LYS A 353 24.38 11.12 26.33
CA LYS A 353 24.09 9.85 27.02
C LYS A 353 22.90 9.13 26.35
N PRO A 354 23.09 7.90 25.83
CA PRO A 354 22.01 7.13 25.23
C PRO A 354 20.80 6.93 26.16
N GLU A 355 21.04 6.78 27.46
CA GLU A 355 20.04 6.58 28.51
C GLU A 355 19.05 7.74 28.57
N ASP A 356 19.54 8.98 28.48
CA ASP A 356 18.72 10.19 28.50
C ASP A 356 17.87 10.31 27.22
N ALA A 357 18.42 9.91 26.08
CA ALA A 357 17.69 9.86 24.81
C ALA A 357 16.58 8.80 24.84
N ILE A 358 16.84 7.64 25.44
CA ILE A 358 15.84 6.59 25.63
C ILE A 358 14.71 7.11 26.51
N GLU A 359 15.02 7.70 27.67
CA GLU A 359 14.00 8.27 28.57
C GLU A 359 13.15 9.32 27.87
N TYR A 360 13.77 10.23 27.12
CA TYR A 360 13.07 11.21 26.31
C TYR A 360 12.08 10.56 25.33
N TYR A 361 12.52 9.54 24.59
CA TYR A 361 11.64 8.87 23.63
C TYR A 361 10.55 8.02 24.29
N ILE A 362 10.80 7.43 25.47
CA ILE A 362 9.77 6.73 26.26
C ILE A 362 8.62 7.69 26.57
N GLU A 363 8.92 8.87 27.10
CA GLU A 363 7.89 9.85 27.47
C GLU A 363 7.04 10.26 26.27
N LYS A 364 7.70 10.56 25.14
CA LYS A 364 6.99 10.91 23.91
C LYS A 364 6.15 9.76 23.38
N ALA A 365 6.71 8.55 23.28
CA ALA A 365 6.02 7.37 22.76
C ALA A 365 4.80 6.99 23.60
N MET A 366 4.88 7.10 24.93
CA MET A 366 3.77 6.80 25.82
C MET A 366 2.56 7.74 25.60
N SER A 367 2.81 8.99 25.21
CA SER A 367 1.77 9.98 24.87
C SER A 367 1.29 9.91 23.41
N TYR A 368 2.07 9.32 22.50
CA TYR A 368 1.83 9.38 21.06
C TYR A 368 0.87 8.30 20.53
N ASN A 369 -0.02 8.64 19.60
CA ASN A 369 -0.92 7.68 18.97
C ASN A 369 -0.50 7.38 17.51
N PRO A 370 0.32 6.34 17.27
CA PRO A 370 0.77 6.00 15.92
C PRO A 370 -0.39 5.51 15.04
N ASN A 371 -0.12 5.27 13.76
CA ASN A 371 -1.00 4.51 12.90
C ASN A 371 -1.44 3.22 13.62
N PRO A 372 -2.73 2.93 13.72
CA PRO A 372 -3.20 1.82 14.52
C PRO A 372 -2.86 0.50 13.84
N LEU A 373 -2.36 -0.44 14.65
CA LEU A 373 -2.42 -1.86 14.38
C LEU A 373 -3.51 -2.47 15.24
N TYR A 374 -4.39 -3.24 14.62
CA TYR A 374 -5.48 -3.91 15.30
C TYR A 374 -5.22 -5.41 15.32
N TYR A 375 -5.62 -6.10 16.36
CA TYR A 375 -5.70 -7.56 16.37
C TYR A 375 -7.09 -8.00 16.82
N MET A 376 -7.57 -9.11 16.27
CA MET A 376 -8.83 -9.75 16.66
C MET A 376 -8.50 -10.83 17.69
N ASN A 377 -9.18 -10.81 18.82
CA ASN A 377 -9.23 -11.96 19.73
C ASN A 377 -10.50 -12.76 19.40
N PHE A 378 -10.33 -13.99 18.90
CA PHE A 378 -11.44 -14.82 18.43
C PHE A 378 -12.29 -15.38 19.57
N SER A 379 -11.71 -15.62 20.75
CA SER A 379 -12.43 -16.09 21.94
C SER A 379 -13.44 -15.06 22.44
N SER A 380 -13.07 -13.78 22.45
CA SER A 380 -13.92 -12.66 22.88
C SER A 380 -14.62 -11.92 21.74
N ARG A 381 -14.31 -12.28 20.49
CA ARG A 381 -14.74 -11.58 19.26
C ARG A 381 -14.49 -10.07 19.32
N ARG A 382 -13.37 -9.67 19.93
CA ARG A 382 -13.04 -8.25 20.16
C ARG A 382 -11.80 -7.84 19.39
N ILE A 383 -11.96 -6.78 18.60
CA ILE A 383 -10.82 -6.08 18.00
C ILE A 383 -10.19 -5.14 19.04
N THR A 384 -8.86 -5.15 19.13
CA THR A 384 -8.09 -4.32 20.08
C THR A 384 -6.93 -3.64 19.39
N ASN A 385 -6.66 -2.37 19.74
CA ASN A 385 -5.49 -1.65 19.23
C ASN A 385 -4.23 -2.14 19.95
N TYR A 386 -3.30 -2.67 19.17
CA TYR A 386 -2.03 -3.25 19.61
C TYR A 386 -1.20 -2.26 20.45
N PHE A 387 -1.04 -1.02 19.99
CA PHE A 387 -0.25 -0.01 20.72
C PHE A 387 -0.91 0.45 22.02
N THR A 388 -2.23 0.46 22.08
CA THR A 388 -2.93 0.73 23.34
C THR A 388 -2.63 -0.36 24.36
N LYS A 389 -2.61 -1.63 23.91
CA LYS A 389 -2.25 -2.77 24.74
C LYS A 389 -0.79 -2.75 25.14
N LEU A 390 0.15 -2.48 24.22
CA LEU A 390 1.57 -2.34 24.54
C LEU A 390 1.84 -1.23 25.56
N LYS A 391 1.23 -0.06 25.44
CA LYS A 391 1.35 1.01 26.45
C LYS A 391 0.86 0.55 27.82
N SER A 392 -0.21 -0.25 27.87
CA SER A 392 -0.67 -0.84 29.13
C SER A 392 0.34 -1.80 29.72
N GLU A 393 0.97 -2.66 28.90
CA GLU A 393 1.99 -3.59 29.35
C GLU A 393 3.29 -2.87 29.77
N ALA A 394 3.72 -1.84 29.03
CA ALA A 394 4.87 -1.01 29.39
C ALA A 394 4.72 -0.37 30.78
N ARG A 395 3.52 0.12 31.14
CA ARG A 395 3.25 0.65 32.49
C ARG A 395 3.40 -0.42 33.57
N LYS A 396 3.04 -1.67 33.31
CA LYS A 396 3.24 -2.78 34.25
C LYS A 396 4.72 -3.11 34.38
N ILE A 397 5.43 -3.18 33.26
CA ILE A 397 6.88 -3.41 33.21
C ILE A 397 7.63 -2.35 34.02
N PHE A 398 7.28 -1.07 33.89
CA PHE A 398 7.90 0.00 34.68
C PHE A 398 7.66 -0.18 36.19
N LYS A 399 6.45 -0.61 36.59
CA LYS A 399 6.17 -0.95 37.99
C LYS A 399 6.99 -2.15 38.45
N GLU A 400 7.07 -3.21 37.65
CA GLU A 400 7.89 -4.40 37.93
C GLU A 400 9.37 -4.02 38.12
N TRP A 401 9.93 -3.18 37.25
CA TRP A 401 11.32 -2.72 37.37
C TRP A 401 11.54 -1.87 38.62
N SER A 402 10.57 -1.04 39.02
CA SER A 402 10.68 -0.17 40.20
C SER A 402 10.79 -0.93 41.54
N VAL A 403 10.28 -2.16 41.61
CA VAL A 403 10.34 -3.01 42.82
C VAL A 403 11.36 -4.14 42.71
N HIS A 404 11.96 -4.34 41.52
CA HIS A 404 12.88 -5.43 41.28
C HIS A 404 14.22 -5.20 41.99
N PRO A 405 14.78 -6.19 42.73
CA PRO A 405 15.95 -6.01 43.59
C PRO A 405 17.16 -5.34 42.91
N TYR A 406 17.41 -5.69 41.64
CA TYR A 406 18.55 -5.20 40.86
C TYR A 406 18.25 -4.00 39.94
N LYS A 407 16.97 -3.68 39.70
CA LYS A 407 16.56 -2.65 38.72
C LYS A 407 15.96 -1.41 39.38
N LYS A 408 15.49 -1.52 40.62
CA LYS A 408 14.88 -0.42 41.38
C LYS A 408 15.73 0.85 41.48
N ASN A 409 17.06 0.71 41.40
CA ASN A 409 18.02 1.81 41.48
C ASN A 409 18.52 2.29 40.10
N LYS A 410 17.93 1.82 38.99
CA LYS A 410 18.27 2.21 37.63
C LYS A 410 17.08 2.92 36.98
N SER A 411 17.37 3.94 36.18
CA SER A 411 16.39 4.52 35.25
C SER A 411 15.95 3.50 34.19
N ARG A 412 14.81 3.74 33.55
CA ARG A 412 14.33 2.90 32.43
C ARG A 412 15.31 2.98 31.27
N GLY A 413 15.87 4.17 31.04
CA GLY A 413 16.96 4.43 30.08
C GLY A 413 18.17 3.54 30.30
N GLU A 414 18.71 3.50 31.53
CA GLU A 414 19.85 2.63 31.87
C GLU A 414 19.54 1.14 31.72
N ILE A 415 18.34 0.69 32.10
CA ILE A 415 17.91 -0.70 31.94
C ILE A 415 17.93 -1.06 30.45
N ILE A 416 17.23 -0.31 29.63
CA ILE A 416 17.12 -0.56 28.17
C ILE A 416 18.47 -0.43 27.49
N TYR A 417 19.26 0.59 27.82
CA TYR A 417 20.60 0.78 27.28
C TYR A 417 21.50 -0.41 27.60
N SER A 418 21.56 -0.82 28.87
CA SER A 418 22.42 -1.94 29.27
C SER A 418 22.07 -3.23 28.54
N ILE A 419 20.79 -3.50 28.30
CA ILE A 419 20.36 -4.74 27.64
C ILE A 419 20.52 -4.61 26.13
N GLY A 420 20.01 -3.53 25.53
CA GLY A 420 20.06 -3.29 24.09
C GLY A 420 21.50 -3.20 23.58
N ARG A 421 22.36 -2.41 24.24
CA ARG A 421 23.78 -2.30 23.87
C ARG A 421 24.53 -3.60 24.06
N ASN A 422 24.31 -4.33 25.16
CA ASN A 422 24.99 -5.61 25.38
C ASN A 422 24.60 -6.63 24.30
N LEU A 423 23.34 -6.67 23.86
CA LEU A 423 22.91 -7.56 22.78
C LEU A 423 23.49 -7.15 21.42
N VAL A 424 23.57 -5.85 21.13
CA VAL A 424 24.21 -5.33 19.91
C VAL A 424 25.72 -5.60 19.90
N ALA A 425 26.38 -5.52 21.06
CA ALA A 425 27.83 -5.70 21.22
C ALA A 425 28.26 -7.17 21.32
N HIS A 426 27.43 -8.06 21.89
CA HIS A 426 27.76 -9.47 22.14
C HIS A 426 27.15 -10.46 21.13
N GLY A 427 26.73 -9.98 19.96
CA GLY A 427 26.50 -10.84 18.80
C GLY A 427 27.77 -11.56 18.28
N GLY A 428 28.93 -11.32 18.90
CA GLY A 428 30.19 -12.03 18.66
C GLY A 428 30.78 -12.63 19.95
N ASN A 429 30.94 -13.95 19.93
CA ASN A 429 31.87 -14.81 20.68
C ASN A 429 31.87 -14.82 22.22
N GLY A 430 31.46 -15.98 22.79
CA GLY A 430 31.87 -16.45 24.11
C GLY A 430 31.05 -17.65 24.60
N GLU A 431 31.70 -18.80 24.88
CA GLU A 431 31.06 -20.02 25.43
C GLU A 431 30.36 -19.80 26.78
N HIS A 432 30.70 -18.74 27.53
CA HIS A 432 30.02 -18.36 28.77
C HIS A 432 28.58 -17.80 28.56
N ASN A 433 28.21 -17.44 27.33
CA ASN A 433 26.87 -16.92 27.00
C ASN A 433 25.84 -18.02 26.67
N MET A 434 26.25 -19.30 26.61
CA MET A 434 25.38 -20.42 26.21
C MET A 434 24.44 -20.93 27.32
N LYS A 435 24.49 -20.38 28.54
CA LYS A 435 23.51 -20.68 29.60
C LYS A 435 22.37 -19.64 29.60
N TYR A 436 21.58 -19.63 28.54
CA TYR A 436 20.33 -18.85 28.51
C TYR A 436 19.27 -19.54 29.37
N ASP A 437 18.94 -18.96 30.52
CA ASP A 437 17.72 -19.31 31.25
C ASP A 437 16.52 -18.74 30.46
N TYR A 438 15.91 -19.60 29.63
CA TYR A 438 14.81 -19.25 28.73
C TYR A 438 13.62 -18.64 29.49
N ASP A 439 13.39 -18.99 30.75
CA ASP A 439 12.23 -18.46 31.49
C ASP A 439 12.46 -17.02 31.97
N LYS A 440 13.68 -16.70 32.43
CA LYS A 440 13.98 -15.39 33.05
C LYS A 440 14.59 -14.37 32.09
N ASN A 441 15.51 -14.79 31.23
CA ASN A 441 16.20 -13.87 30.31
C ASN A 441 15.29 -13.46 29.14
N TYR A 442 14.46 -14.37 28.65
CA TYR A 442 13.57 -14.13 27.51
C TYR A 442 12.44 -13.15 27.85
N LYS A 443 11.81 -13.31 29.03
CA LYS A 443 10.85 -12.32 29.56
C LYS A 443 11.49 -10.95 29.70
N HIS A 444 12.71 -10.89 30.22
CA HIS A 444 13.38 -9.61 30.44
C HIS A 444 13.71 -8.88 29.13
N ILE A 445 14.18 -9.60 28.11
CA ILE A 445 14.45 -9.04 26.78
C ILE A 445 13.14 -8.62 26.12
N ASN A 446 12.08 -9.42 26.25
CA ASN A 446 10.76 -9.06 25.74
C ASN A 446 10.20 -7.78 26.39
N ASP A 447 10.44 -7.57 27.70
CA ASP A 447 10.06 -6.33 28.38
C ASP A 447 10.72 -5.10 27.73
N VAL A 448 11.99 -5.24 27.32
CA VAL A 448 12.70 -4.20 26.58
C VAL A 448 12.14 -4.02 25.17
N ASN A 449 11.85 -5.12 24.45
CA ASN A 449 11.24 -5.06 23.12
C ASN A 449 9.91 -4.32 23.11
N ILE A 450 9.05 -4.54 24.10
CA ILE A 450 7.75 -3.83 24.19
C ILE A 450 7.96 -2.31 24.24
N VAL A 451 8.95 -1.85 25.02
CA VAL A 451 9.25 -0.42 25.14
C VAL A 451 9.93 0.11 23.88
N LEU A 452 10.88 -0.63 23.31
CA LEU A 452 11.55 -0.25 22.07
C LEU A 452 10.62 -0.27 20.85
N GLU A 453 9.60 -1.14 20.80
CA GLU A 453 8.55 -1.14 19.77
C GLU A 453 7.74 0.16 19.86
N LEU A 454 7.35 0.59 21.07
CA LEU A 454 6.66 1.86 21.26
C LEU A 454 7.52 3.05 20.81
N ILE A 455 8.81 3.05 21.18
CA ILE A 455 9.78 4.07 20.73
C ILE A 455 9.89 4.05 19.20
N SER A 456 10.13 2.88 18.60
CA SER A 456 10.30 2.69 17.16
C SER A 456 9.12 3.26 16.37
N ARG A 457 7.90 2.95 16.81
CA ARG A 457 6.67 3.43 16.17
C ARG A 457 6.53 4.94 16.23
N TYR A 458 6.89 5.54 17.37
CA TYR A 458 6.91 6.99 17.53
C TYR A 458 7.97 7.65 16.65
N VAL A 459 9.23 7.19 16.71
CA VAL A 459 10.34 7.86 16.01
C VAL A 459 10.25 7.72 14.50
N ILE A 460 9.74 6.60 13.98
CA ILE A 460 9.51 6.44 12.54
C ILE A 460 8.52 7.48 12.03
N GLU A 461 7.40 7.69 12.71
CA GLU A 461 6.43 8.73 12.30
C GLU A 461 6.90 10.15 12.65
N LEU A 462 7.77 10.32 13.66
CA LEU A 462 8.40 11.61 13.96
C LEU A 462 9.28 12.06 12.80
N LEU A 463 10.11 11.15 12.29
CA LEU A 463 11.09 11.41 11.23
C LEU A 463 10.49 11.33 9.82
N ASN A 464 9.41 10.57 9.63
CA ASN A 464 8.71 10.42 8.37
C ASN A 464 7.23 10.86 8.55
N PRO A 465 6.96 12.16 8.73
CA PRO A 465 5.62 12.67 9.04
C PRO A 465 4.58 12.37 7.95
N GLU A 466 5.00 12.10 6.72
CA GLU A 466 4.19 11.65 5.60
C GLU A 466 3.53 10.28 5.81
N LEU A 467 4.08 9.44 6.71
CA LEU A 467 3.44 8.17 7.10
C LEU A 467 2.30 8.38 8.11
N LYS A 468 2.21 9.55 8.76
CA LYS A 468 1.16 9.80 9.75
C LYS A 468 -0.22 9.71 9.12
N ASN A 469 -1.13 9.03 9.80
CA ASN A 469 -2.52 8.90 9.39
C ASN A 469 -2.75 8.19 8.06
N ALA A 470 -1.77 7.41 7.59
CA ALA A 470 -1.88 6.53 6.42
C ALA A 470 -2.95 5.43 6.59
N VAL A 471 -3.31 5.10 7.83
CA VAL A 471 -4.25 4.00 8.15
C VAL A 471 -5.57 4.54 8.70
N GLU A 472 -6.69 3.86 8.38
CA GLU A 472 -8.01 4.12 8.96
C GLU A 472 -8.00 3.87 10.47
N ARG A 473 -8.45 4.86 11.25
CA ARG A 473 -8.43 4.79 12.70
C ARG A 473 -9.73 4.27 13.29
N ARG A 474 -10.83 4.36 12.56
CA ARG A 474 -12.16 3.98 13.03
C ARG A 474 -12.30 2.46 13.10
N LYS A 475 -12.28 1.94 14.33
CA LYS A 475 -12.44 0.53 14.67
C LYS A 475 -13.63 -0.15 13.97
N THR A 476 -14.74 0.58 13.81
CA THR A 476 -15.96 0.09 13.15
C THR A 476 -15.74 -0.45 11.74
N TYR A 477 -14.75 0.05 10.99
CA TYR A 477 -14.45 -0.48 9.66
C TYR A 477 -13.78 -1.86 9.70
N TYR A 478 -13.01 -2.13 10.75
CA TYR A 478 -12.39 -3.44 10.96
C TYR A 478 -13.40 -4.46 11.48
N GLU A 479 -14.34 -4.02 12.33
CA GLU A 479 -15.40 -4.87 12.89
C GLU A 479 -16.39 -5.34 11.81
N LYS A 480 -16.66 -4.52 10.79
CA LYS A 480 -17.54 -4.90 9.67
C LYS A 480 -17.17 -6.22 8.98
N LYS A 481 -15.87 -6.59 8.97
CA LYS A 481 -15.40 -7.86 8.39
C LYS A 481 -15.91 -9.09 9.16
N TYR A 482 -16.36 -8.91 10.40
CA TYR A 482 -16.75 -9.98 11.32
C TYR A 482 -18.23 -9.95 11.69
N ASN A 483 -18.99 -8.96 11.19
CA ASN A 483 -20.43 -8.90 11.33
C ASN A 483 -21.04 -9.83 10.26
N TYR A 484 -21.03 -11.14 10.55
CA TYR A 484 -21.76 -12.16 9.79
C TYR A 484 -23.12 -12.42 10.43
#